data_AF-A0A1Y6EHT5-F1
#
_entry.id   AF-A0A1Y6EHT5-F1
#
_cell.length_a   1.000
_cell.length_b   1.000
_cell.length_c   1.000
_cell.angle_alpha   90.00
_cell.angle_beta   90.00
_cell.angle_gamma   90.00
#
_symmetry.space_group_name_H-M   'P 1'
#
loop_
_entity.id
_entity.type
_entity.pdbx_description
1 polymer ?
#
loop_
_entity_poly.entity_id
_entity_poly.type
_entity_poly.pdbx_seq_one_letter_code
_entity_poly.pdbx_strand_id
1 'polypeptide(L)'
;MMRDTILTLMNEAAETTGAELQPDINHDTVLLESGLDSLGFAILVARLEEELGYDPFSIMDEPVYPRTFGEFVAIYERFAPK
;
A
#
# COMPACT_ATOMS: atom_id res chain seq x y z
N MET A 1 -12.84 -2.42 -4.12
CA MET A 1 -12.03 -2.17 -5.34
C MET A 1 -10.64 -1.73 -4.95
N MET A 2 -10.36 -0.46 -4.62
CA MET A 2 -9.00 0.00 -4.29
C MET A 2 -8.39 -0.78 -3.11
N ARG A 3 -9.15 -0.91 -2.01
CA ARG A 3 -8.75 -1.72 -0.86
C ARG A 3 -8.33 -3.14 -1.25
N ASP A 4 -9.14 -3.81 -2.06
CA ASP A 4 -8.92 -5.20 -2.44
C ASP A 4 -7.69 -5.34 -3.35
N THR A 5 -7.51 -4.40 -4.28
CA THR A 5 -6.31 -4.31 -5.11
C THR A 5 -5.05 -4.16 -4.25
N ILE A 6 -5.05 -3.24 -3.29
CA ILE A 6 -3.91 -3.03 -2.41
C ILE A 6 -3.64 -4.29 -1.57
N LEU A 7 -4.67 -4.96 -1.03
CA LEU A 7 -4.47 -6.21 -0.28
C LEU A 7 -3.88 -7.33 -1.15
N THR A 8 -4.33 -7.47 -2.39
CA THR A 8 -3.76 -8.43 -3.35
C THR A 8 -2.28 -8.14 -3.57
N LEU A 9 -1.93 -6.89 -3.89
CA LEU A 9 -0.54 -6.51 -4.15
C LEU A 9 0.35 -6.54 -2.89
N MET A 10 -0.23 -6.33 -1.70
CA MET A 10 0.49 -6.55 -0.44
C MET A 10 0.90 -8.01 -0.27
N ASN A 11 0.01 -8.96 -0.61
CA ASN A 11 0.34 -10.38 -0.56
C ASN A 11 1.45 -10.72 -1.56
N GLU A 12 1.37 -10.22 -2.79
CA GLU A 12 2.42 -10.43 -3.80
C GLU A 12 3.78 -9.86 -3.37
N ALA A 13 3.77 -8.66 -2.76
CA ALA A 13 4.98 -8.06 -2.22
C ALA A 13 5.57 -8.91 -1.08
N ALA A 14 4.73 -9.41 -0.18
CA ALA A 14 5.15 -10.28 0.92
C ALA A 14 5.73 -11.60 0.40
N GLU A 15 5.10 -12.24 -0.60
CA GLU A 15 5.63 -13.44 -1.25
C GLU A 15 7.00 -13.17 -1.91
N THR A 16 7.16 -12.00 -2.54
CA THR A 16 8.41 -11.60 -3.19
C THR A 16 9.55 -11.41 -2.19
N THR A 17 9.28 -10.86 -1.01
CA THR A 17 10.28 -10.63 0.04
C THR A 17 10.44 -11.82 1.00
N GLY A 18 9.57 -12.83 0.90
CA GLY A 18 9.47 -13.90 1.90
C GLY A 18 8.97 -13.42 3.26
N ALA A 19 8.20 -12.32 3.29
CA ALA A 19 7.56 -11.81 4.50
C ALA A 19 6.23 -12.53 4.75
N GLU A 20 5.82 -12.58 6.02
CA GLU A 20 4.51 -13.09 6.42
C GLU A 20 3.62 -11.91 6.83
N LEU A 21 2.50 -11.74 6.13
CA LEU A 21 1.52 -10.72 6.50
C LEU A 21 0.72 -11.13 7.73
N GLN A 22 0.29 -10.13 8.50
CA GLN A 22 -0.71 -10.33 9.53
C GLN A 22 -2.03 -10.86 8.91
N PRO A 23 -2.70 -11.86 9.50
CA PRO A 23 -3.87 -12.49 8.88
C PRO A 23 -5.10 -11.59 8.75
N ASP A 24 -5.22 -10.54 9.58
CA ASP A 24 -6.42 -9.68 9.67
C ASP A 24 -6.09 -8.20 9.41
N ILE A 25 -5.47 -7.91 8.25
CA ILE A 25 -5.25 -6.52 7.82
C ILE A 25 -6.60 -5.82 7.61
N ASN A 26 -6.86 -4.83 8.45
CA ASN A 26 -8.06 -4.03 8.46
C ASN A 26 -7.70 -2.54 8.45
N HIS A 27 -8.71 -1.67 8.43
CA HIS A 27 -8.53 -0.22 8.31
C HIS A 27 -7.57 0.36 9.37
N ASP A 28 -7.60 -0.18 10.59
CA ASP A 28 -6.84 0.35 11.72
C ASP A 28 -5.49 -0.34 11.89
N THR A 29 -5.17 -1.34 11.07
CA THR A 29 -3.87 -2.03 11.08
C THR A 29 -2.76 -1.03 10.80
N VAL A 30 -1.80 -0.94 11.73
CA VAL A 30 -0.59 -0.13 11.56
C VAL A 30 0.26 -0.77 10.46
N LEU A 31 0.71 0.03 9.49
CA LEU A 31 1.49 -0.48 8.34
C LEU A 31 2.78 -1.18 8.77
N LEU A 32 3.46 -0.66 9.80
CA LEU A 32 4.66 -1.29 10.38
C LEU A 32 4.37 -2.62 11.09
N GLU A 33 3.12 -2.88 11.47
CA GLU A 33 2.68 -4.13 12.09
C GLU A 33 2.09 -5.10 11.05
N SER A 34 1.94 -4.68 9.79
CA SER A 34 1.35 -5.50 8.73
C SER A 34 2.17 -6.73 8.35
N GLY A 35 3.46 -6.75 8.71
CA GLY A 35 4.43 -7.76 8.33
C GLY A 35 5.32 -7.37 7.13
N LEU A 36 4.95 -6.33 6.37
CA LEU A 36 5.83 -5.78 5.32
C LEU A 36 6.95 -4.95 5.93
N ASP A 37 8.18 -5.21 5.46
CA ASP A 37 9.34 -4.38 5.74
C ASP A 37 9.48 -3.23 4.72
N SER A 38 10.55 -2.44 4.85
CA SER A 38 10.81 -1.31 3.95
C SER A 38 10.91 -1.71 2.47
N LEU A 39 11.46 -2.90 2.17
CA LEU A 39 11.58 -3.38 0.79
C LEU A 39 10.22 -3.84 0.26
N GLY A 40 9.44 -4.55 1.09
CA GLY A 40 8.08 -4.96 0.76
C GLY A 40 7.19 -3.77 0.43
N PHE A 41 7.28 -2.68 1.20
CA PHE A 41 6.55 -1.45 0.88
C PHE A 41 7.03 -0.78 -0.41
N ALA A 42 8.34 -0.76 -0.69
CA ALA A 42 8.85 -0.22 -1.94
C ALA A 42 8.34 -1.03 -3.16
N ILE A 43 8.30 -2.35 -3.05
CA ILE A 43 7.74 -3.24 -4.07
C ILE A 43 6.24 -2.99 -4.23
N LEU A 44 5.49 -2.90 -3.13
CA LEU A 44 4.05 -2.62 -3.15
C LEU A 44 3.74 -1.32 -3.89
N VAL A 45 4.43 -0.23 -3.56
CA VAL A 45 4.21 1.08 -4.20
C VAL A 45 4.54 1.02 -5.70
N ALA A 46 5.64 0.37 -6.08
CA ALA A 46 6.00 0.19 -7.49
C ALA A 46 4.96 -0.63 -8.25
N ARG A 47 4.43 -1.72 -7.65
CA ARG A 47 3.36 -2.53 -8.25
C ARG A 47 2.06 -1.77 -8.39
N LEU A 48 1.72 -0.96 -7.39
CA LEU A 48 0.54 -0.09 -7.46
C LEU A 48 0.67 0.95 -8.57
N GLU A 49 1.86 1.52 -8.78
CA GLU A 49 2.11 2.42 -9.91
C GLU A 49 1.96 1.70 -11.25
N GLU A 50 2.51 0.48 -11.38
CA GLU A 50 2.36 -0.35 -12.59
C GLU A 50 0.88 -0.68 -12.89
N GLU A 51 0.11 -1.07 -11.87
CA GLU A 51 -1.29 -1.52 -12.01
C GLU A 51 -2.26 -0.34 -12.21
N LEU A 52 -2.07 0.74 -11.46
CA LEU A 52 -3.00 1.88 -11.45
C LEU A 52 -2.59 2.98 -12.44
N GLY A 53 -1.34 2.99 -12.88
CA GLY A 53 -0.78 4.01 -13.78
C GLY A 53 -0.48 5.35 -13.10
N TYR A 54 -0.45 5.39 -11.76
CA TYR A 54 -0.06 6.56 -10.98
C TYR A 54 0.47 6.18 -9.60
N ASP A 55 1.36 7.02 -9.07
CA ASP A 55 1.83 6.94 -7.68
C ASP A 55 1.42 8.22 -6.93
N PRO A 56 0.54 8.13 -5.90
CA PRO A 56 0.15 9.28 -5.10
C PRO A 56 1.34 9.95 -4.38
N PHE A 57 2.38 9.20 -4.03
CA PHE A 57 3.54 9.74 -3.31
C PHE A 57 4.47 10.57 -4.20
N SER A 58 4.44 10.34 -5.51
CA SER A 58 5.19 11.13 -6.51
C SER A 58 4.48 12.41 -6.95
N ILE A 59 3.15 12.50 -6.75
CA ILE A 59 2.34 13.66 -7.17
C ILE A 59 1.88 14.55 -6.02
N MET A 60 2.11 14.13 -4.77
CA MET A 60 1.74 14.92 -3.60
C MET A 60 2.69 16.09 -3.39
N ASP A 61 2.13 17.30 -3.22
CA ASP A 61 2.92 18.50 -2.93
C ASP A 61 3.55 18.46 -1.53
N GLU A 62 2.84 17.89 -0.56
CA GLU A 62 3.30 17.68 0.81
C GLU A 62 3.34 16.18 1.11
N PRO A 63 4.48 15.64 1.60
CA PRO A 63 4.60 14.22 1.89
C PRO A 63 3.74 13.86 3.09
N VAL A 64 2.69 13.08 2.84
CA VAL A 64 1.82 12.48 3.86
C VAL A 64 2.11 10.98 3.87
N TYR A 65 2.77 10.54 4.94
CA TYR A 65 3.05 9.12 5.15
C TYR A 65 1.92 8.51 5.98
N PRO A 66 1.13 7.59 5.40
CA PRO A 66 0.07 6.90 6.13
C PRO A 66 0.67 6.01 7.21
N ARG A 67 0.01 5.96 8.37
CA ARG A 67 0.38 5.11 9.50
C ARG A 67 -0.44 3.84 9.51
N THR A 68 -1.69 3.91 9.07
CA THR A 68 -2.61 2.77 9.00
C THR A 68 -2.91 2.37 7.58
N PHE A 69 -3.35 1.12 7.41
CA PHE A 69 -3.82 0.61 6.13
C PHE A 69 -4.99 1.44 5.57
N GLY A 70 -5.90 1.89 6.43
CA GLY A 70 -6.99 2.79 6.05
C GLY A 70 -6.50 4.12 5.49
N GLU A 71 -5.51 4.74 6.14
CA GLU A 71 -4.89 5.97 5.63
C GLU A 71 -4.19 5.74 4.28
N PHE A 72 -3.52 4.60 4.10
CA PHE A 72 -2.86 4.24 2.85
C PHE A 72 -3.88 4.08 1.70
N VAL A 73 -4.98 3.36 1.93
CA VAL A 73 -6.07 3.23 0.96
C VAL A 73 -6.67 4.61 0.62
N ALA A 74 -6.95 5.44 1.62
CA ALA A 74 -7.54 6.76 1.43
C ALA A 74 -6.64 7.69 0.60
N ILE A 75 -5.31 7.56 0.70
CA ILE A 75 -4.36 8.29 -0.15
C ILE A 75 -4.53 7.86 -1.61
N TYR A 76 -4.48 6.57 -1.92
CA TYR A 76 -4.67 6.11 -3.30
C TYR A 76 -6.02 6.52 -3.87
N GLU A 77 -7.10 6.41 -3.09
CA GLU A 77 -8.43 6.83 -3.55
C GLU A 77 -8.51 8.35 -3.81
N ARG A 78 -7.89 9.17 -2.96
CA ARG A 78 -7.91 10.64 -3.09
C ARG A 78 -7.20 11.12 -4.36
N PHE A 79 -6.12 10.45 -4.72
CA PHE A 79 -5.24 10.83 -5.83
C PHE A 79 -5.55 10.09 -7.13
N ALA A 80 -6.56 9.22 -7.12
CA ALA A 80 -7.02 8.52 -8.31
C ALA A 80 -7.41 9.50 -9.43
N PRO A 81 -6.90 9.31 -10.66
CA PRO A 81 -7.35 10.06 -11.83
C PRO A 81 -8.87 9.94 -12.04
N LYS A 82 -9.51 11.03 -12.45
CA LYS A 82 -10.96 11.07 -12.73
C LYS A 82 -11.30 10.64 -14.15
#